data_AF-A0A8S3XVE9-F1
#
_entry.id   AF-A0A8S3XVE9-F1
#
_cell.length_a   1.000
_cell.length_b   1.000
_cell.length_c   1.000
_cell.angle_alpha   90.00
_cell.angle_beta   90.00
_cell.angle_gamma   90.00
#
_symmetry.space_group_name_H-M   'P 1'
#
loop_
_entity.id
_entity.type
_entity.pdbx_description
1 polymer ?
#
loop_
_entity_poly.entity_id
_entity_poly.type
_entity_poly.pdbx_seq_one_letter_code
_entity_poly.pdbx_strand_id
1 'polypeptide(L)' 'MKRSIDIAKEHGFKLFKVDATGAYSQRICSSLGLRTLRRVRYSEYCDEDGVPVFNVPPPHDALAVMALQLP' A
#
# COMPACT_ATOMS: atom_id res chain seq x y z
N MET A 1 -4.11 12.21 2.16
CA MET A 1 -3.01 11.52 2.87
C MET A 1 -2.23 12.43 3.82
N LYS A 2 -1.75 13.62 3.41
CA LYS A 2 -0.98 14.51 4.32
C LYS A 2 -1.68 14.78 5.66
N ARG A 3 -2.96 15.16 5.65
CA ARG A 3 -3.75 15.38 6.87
C ARG A 3 -3.81 14.15 7.78
N SER A 4 -3.91 12.94 7.23
CA SER A 4 -3.92 11.70 8.00
C SER A 4 -2.56 11.41 8.66
N ILE A 5 -1.47 11.72 7.96
CA ILE A 5 -0.11 11.63 8.51
C ILE A 5 0.06 12.63 9.67
N ASP A 6 -0.43 13.85 9.51
CA ASP A 6 -0.35 14.87 10.56
C ASP A 6 -1.13 14.46 11.81
N ILE A 7 -2.36 13.95 11.65
CA ILE A 7 -3.17 13.41 12.75
C ILE A 7 -2.44 12.25 13.46
N ALA A 8 -1.79 11.36 12.70
CA ALA A 8 -1.03 10.26 13.29
C ALA A 8 0.16 10.77 14.14
N LYS A 9 0.85 11.82 13.69
CA LYS A 9 1.92 12.48 14.47
C LYS A 9 1.36 13.16 15.72
N GLU A 10 0.25 13.89 15.60
CA GLU A 10 -0.42 14.57 16.71
C GLU A 10 -0.80 13.59 17.84
N HIS A 11 -1.16 12.35 17.49
CA HIS A 11 -1.51 11.29 18.44
C HIS A 11 -0.33 10.40 18.84
N GLY A 12 0.90 10.76 18.47
CA GLY A 12 2.11 10.04 18.88
C GLY A 12 2.32 8.67 18.24
N PHE A 13 1.63 8.35 17.13
CA PHE A 13 1.90 7.13 16.38
C PHE A 13 3.31 7.16 15.78
N LYS A 14 3.98 6.00 15.78
CA LYS A 14 5.35 5.85 15.26
C LYS A 14 5.42 5.37 13.81
N LEU A 15 4.30 4.96 13.24
CA LEU A 15 4.24 4.41 11.89
C LEU A 15 2.94 4.83 11.21
N PHE A 16 3.03 5.19 9.93
CA PHE A 16 1.88 5.37 9.06
C PHE A 16 1.96 4.37 7.90
N LYS A 17 0.99 3.45 7.81
CA LYS A 17 0.94 2.38 6.79
C LYS A 17 -0.17 2.66 5.76
N VAL A 18 0.09 2.31 4.51
CA VAL A 18 -0.88 2.32 3.42
C VAL A 18 -0.78 1.04 2.61
N ASP A 19 -1.93 0.47 2.27
CA ASP A 19 -2.07 -0.60 1.29
C ASP A 19 -2.54 0.02 -0.04
N ALA A 20 -1.60 0.31 -0.94
CA ALA A 20 -1.85 1.02 -2.18
C ALA A 20 -2.01 0.06 -3.36
N THR A 21 -3.23 -0.03 -3.89
CA THR A 21 -3.61 -0.98 -4.95
C THR A 21 -3.54 -0.41 -6.36
N GLY A 22 -3.39 0.91 -6.52
CA GLY A 22 -3.33 1.59 -7.82
C GLY A 22 -2.02 2.34 -8.03
N ALA A 23 -1.63 2.51 -9.29
CA ALA A 23 -0.40 3.23 -9.65
C ALA A 23 -0.39 4.69 -9.12
N TYR A 24 -1.54 5.38 -9.18
CA TYR A 24 -1.65 6.76 -8.69
C TYR A 24 -1.47 6.86 -7.17
N SER A 25 -2.09 5.98 -6.39
CA SER A 25 -1.96 5.99 -4.94
C SER A 25 -0.55 5.61 -4.50
N GLN A 26 0.08 4.65 -5.18
CA GLN A 26 1.50 4.31 -4.96
C GLN A 26 2.39 5.53 -5.23
N ARG A 27 2.18 6.26 -6.34
CA ARG A 27 2.95 7.47 -6.68
C ARG A 27 2.79 8.58 -5.63
N ILE A 28 1.56 8.83 -5.18
CA ILE A 28 1.29 9.82 -4.13
C ILE A 28 1.98 9.42 -2.81
N CYS A 29 1.88 8.15 -2.42
CA CYS A 29 2.56 7.65 -1.21
C CYS A 29 4.08 7.83 -1.30
N SER A 30 4.69 7.46 -2.42
CA SER A 30 6.13 7.67 -2.65
C SER A 30 6.52 9.14 -2.57
N SER A 31 5.73 10.05 -3.15
CA SER A 31 5.98 11.51 -3.05
C SER A 31 5.88 12.06 -1.62
N LEU A 32 5.18 11.36 -0.74
CA LEU A 32 5.06 11.71 0.69
C LEU A 32 6.12 11.00 1.56
N GLY A 33 7.07 10.29 0.94
CA GLY A 33 8.18 9.62 1.63
C GLY A 33 7.85 8.23 2.17
N LEU A 34 6.69 7.64 1.82
CA LEU A 34 6.42 6.26 2.16
C LEU A 34 7.31 5.34 1.31
N ARG A 35 7.92 4.34 1.95
CA ARG A 35 8.67 3.28 1.28
C ARG A 35 7.81 2.03 1.12
N THR A 36 7.92 1.35 -0.02
CA THR A 36 7.31 0.04 -0.23
C THR A 36 8.05 -1.00 0.59
N LEU A 37 7.33 -1.69 1.47
CA LEU A 37 7.85 -2.80 2.28
C LEU A 37 7.60 -4.15 1.60
N ARG A 38 6.44 -4.29 0.93
CA ARG A 38 6.06 -5.52 0.22
C ARG A 38 5.20 -5.17 -0.98
N ARG A 39 5.37 -5.93 -2.06
CA ARG A 39 4.46 -5.97 -3.20
C ARG A 39 3.90 -7.38 -3.30
N VAL A 40 2.58 -7.49 -3.43
CA VAL A 40 1.86 -8.77 -3.56
C VAL A 40 1.14 -8.74 -4.90
N ARG A 41 1.63 -9.53 -5.86
CA ARG A 41 1.00 -9.66 -7.18
C ARG A 41 -0.30 -10.44 -7.02
N TYR A 42 -1.36 -9.93 -7.63
CA TYR A 42 -2.68 -10.58 -7.56
C TYR A 42 -2.66 -11.98 -8.19
N SER A 43 -1.88 -12.17 -9.25
CA SER A 43 -1.65 -13.45 -9.91
C SER A 43 -0.95 -14.51 -9.05
N GLU A 44 -0.32 -14.11 -7.94
CA GLU A 44 0.42 -15.00 -7.02
C GLU A 44 -0.30 -15.20 -5.69
N TYR A 45 -1.42 -14.52 -5.50
CA TYR A 45 -2.27 -14.68 -4.34
C TYR A 45 -3.43 -15.60 -4.70
N CYS A 46 -3.19 -16.89 -4.52
CA CYS A 46 -4.12 -17.95 -4.87
C CYS A 46 -4.85 -18.52 -3.65
N ASP A 47 -6.01 -19.10 -3.88
CA ASP A 47 -6.71 -19.95 -2.91
C ASP A 47 -6.02 -21.33 -2.76
N GLU A 48 -6.66 -22.21 -2.00
CA GLU A 48 -6.15 -23.57 -1.72
C GLU A 48 -6.02 -24.44 -2.99
N ASP A 49 -6.78 -24.13 -4.04
CA ASP A 49 -6.77 -24.84 -5.33
C ASP A 49 -5.79 -24.22 -6.34
N GLY A 50 -5.07 -23.16 -5.96
CA GLY A 50 -4.12 -22.46 -6.82
C GLY A 50 -4.75 -21.45 -7.77
N VAL A 51 -6.03 -21.11 -7.60
CA VAL A 51 -6.73 -20.12 -8.42
C VAL A 51 -6.49 -18.72 -7.87
N PRO A 52 -6.07 -17.73 -8.68
CA PRO A 52 -5.90 -16.36 -8.21
C PRO A 52 -7.19 -15.80 -7.60
N VAL A 53 -7.14 -15.38 -6.34
CA VAL A 53 -8.31 -14.85 -5.61
C VAL A 53 -8.74 -13.50 -6.18
N PHE A 54 -7.79 -12.71 -6.68
CA PHE A 54 -8.03 -11.38 -7.22
C PHE A 54 -7.85 -11.36 -8.74
N ASN A 55 -8.97 -11.34 -9.46
CA ASN A 55 -8.99 -11.12 -10.90
C ASN A 55 -9.40 -9.67 -11.19
N VAL A 56 -8.41 -8.78 -11.32
CA VAL A 56 -8.63 -7.34 -11.54
C VAL A 56 -8.25 -6.95 -12.98
N PRO A 57 -8.97 -6.01 -13.62
CA PRO A 57 -8.63 -5.57 -14.96
C PRO A 57 -7.34 -4.72 -14.96
N PRO A 58 -6.60 -4.70 -16.08
CA PRO A 58 -5.51 -3.76 -16.29
C PRO A 58 -5.95 -2.30 -16.01
N PRO A 59 -5.06 -1.44 -15.47
CA PRO A 59 -3.63 -1.68 -15.26
C PRO A 59 -3.26 -2.22 -13.87
N HIS A 60 -4.22 -2.72 -13.08
CA HIS A 60 -3.95 -3.17 -11.70
C HIS A 60 -3.28 -4.54 -11.70
N ASP A 61 -2.14 -4.68 -11.01
CA ASP A 61 -1.32 -5.90 -11.01
C ASP A 61 -0.93 -6.38 -9.60
N ALA A 62 -0.86 -5.46 -8.63
CA ALA A 62 -0.40 -5.78 -7.30
C ALA A 62 -0.89 -4.79 -6.23
N LEU A 63 -1.03 -5.31 -5.01
CA LEU A 63 -1.04 -4.52 -3.80
C LEU A 63 0.39 -4.11 -3.42
N ALA A 64 0.62 -2.86 -3.08
CA ALA A 64 1.85 -2.39 -2.44
C ALA A 64 1.59 -2.00 -0.98
N VAL A 65 2.22 -2.71 -0.04
CA VAL A 65 2.26 -2.33 1.38
C VAL A 65 3.37 -1.31 1.55
N MET A 66 3.00 -0.08 1.90
CA MET A 66 3.91 1.05 2.02
C MET A 66 3.85 1.63 3.43
N ALA A 67 4.96 2.18 3.91
CA ALA A 67 5.02 2.76 5.24
C ALA A 67 5.94 3.99 5.34
N LEU A 68 5.57 4.92 6.22
CA LEU A 68 6.36 6.07 6.64
C LEU A 68 6.63 5.96 8.14
N GLN A 69 7.91 6.02 8.51
CA GLN A 69 8.31 6.17 9.91
C GLN A 69 7.95 7.58 10.38
N LEU A 70 7.29 7.69 11.53
CA LEU A 70 6.94 8.96 12.15
C LEU A 70 7.90 9.26 13.32
N PRO A 71 8.03 10.56 13.72
CA PRO A 71 8.84 10.97 14.87
C PRO A 71 8.44 10.31 16.19
#